data_AF-A0A1I4GZN2-F1
#
_entry.id   AF-A0A1I4GZN2-F1
#
_cell.length_a   1.000
_cell.length_b   1.000
_cell.length_c   1.000
_cell.angle_alpha   90.00
_cell.angle_beta   90.00
_cell.angle_gamma   90.00
#
_symmetry.space_group_name_H-M   'P 1'
#
loop_
_entity.id
_entity.type
_entity.pdbx_description
1 polymer ?
#
loop_
_entity_poly.entity_id
_entity_poly.type
_entity_poly.pdbx_seq_one_letter_code
_entity_poly.pdbx_strand_id
1 'polypeptide(L)'
;MSKYQKNLIIKEAGEIKSFMEKNKKIPKTCDINGAVLSPYSLSYLMAKIIQDKFKSSSYNLANLIKYDNDKFIDTISEDVLKDDYLVMISNFLNFCELNHRVPNYITTQKK
;
A
#
# COMPACT_ATOMS: atom_id res chain seq x y z
N MET A 1 -0.90 -13.35 18.85
CA MET A 1 -0.39 -12.02 18.41
C MET A 1 -0.78 -11.82 16.96
N SER A 2 -1.29 -10.63 16.58
CA SER A 2 -1.59 -10.34 15.16
C SER A 2 -0.29 -10.40 14.34
N LYS A 3 -0.28 -11.20 13.26
CA LYS A 3 0.88 -11.36 12.36
C LYS A 3 1.29 -10.03 11.69
N TYR A 4 0.36 -9.09 11.60
CA TYR A 4 0.50 -7.82 10.90
C TYR A 4 0.41 -6.68 11.91
N GLN A 5 1.52 -6.32 12.54
CA GLN A 5 1.60 -5.17 13.45
C GLN A 5 1.95 -3.90 12.65
N LYS A 6 1.28 -2.77 12.94
CA LYS A 6 1.49 -1.49 12.22
C LYS A 6 2.98 -1.10 12.13
N ASN A 7 3.72 -1.24 13.23
CA ASN A 7 5.14 -0.89 13.27
C ASN A 7 6.00 -1.78 12.37
N LEU A 8 5.67 -3.07 12.25
CA LEU A 8 6.39 -4.01 11.39
C LEU A 8 6.09 -3.76 9.92
N ILE A 9 4.84 -3.40 9.59
CA ILE A 9 4.45 -2.99 8.23
C ILE A 9 5.18 -1.71 7.81
N ILE A 10 5.24 -0.70 8.69
CA ILE A 10 5.94 0.56 8.41
C ILE A 10 7.45 0.31 8.24
N LYS A 11 8.04 -0.54 9.09
CA LYS A 11 9.45 -0.93 8.98
C LYS A 11 9.73 -1.59 7.63
N GLU A 12 8.95 -2.62 7.27
CA GLU A 12 9.13 -3.34 6.01
C GLU A 12 8.94 -2.43 4.79
N ALA A 13 7.96 -1.51 4.83
CA ALA A 13 7.79 -0.51 3.77
C ALA A 13 9.04 0.38 3.58
N GLY A 14 9.73 0.73 4.68
CA GLY A 14 11.00 1.46 4.61
C GLY A 14 12.13 0.66 3.98
N GLU A 15 12.22 -0.64 4.27
CA GLU A 15 13.20 -1.55 3.68
C GLU A 15 12.96 -1.75 2.18
N ILE A 16 11.70 -1.96 1.78
CA ILE A 16 11.30 -2.08 0.38
C ILE A 16 11.59 -0.79 -0.40
N LYS A 17 11.30 0.39 0.17
CA LYS A 17 11.65 1.68 -0.42
C LYS A 17 13.16 1.77 -0.66
N SER A 18 13.96 1.50 0.37
CA SER A 18 15.43 1.54 0.28
C SER A 18 15.96 0.58 -0.78
N PHE A 19 15.39 -0.62 -0.87
CA PHE A 19 15.71 -1.59 -1.91
C PHE A 19 15.38 -1.06 -3.31
N MET A 20 14.18 -0.50 -3.51
CA MET A 20 13.75 0.05 -4.80
C MET A 20 14.64 1.22 -5.25
N GLU A 21 14.96 2.13 -4.32
CA GLU A 21 15.83 3.28 -4.59
C GLU A 21 17.24 2.85 -5.02
N LYS A 22 17.80 1.83 -4.37
CA LYS A 22 19.12 1.28 -4.65
C LYS A 22 19.17 0.43 -5.92
N ASN A 23 18.19 -0.47 -6.09
CA ASN A 23 18.24 -1.51 -7.12
C ASN A 23 17.42 -1.19 -8.38
N LYS A 24 16.66 -0.08 -8.37
CA LYS A 24 15.80 0.37 -9.47
C LYS A 24 14.81 -0.70 -9.95
N LYS A 25 14.38 -1.57 -9.04
CA LYS A 25 13.41 -2.65 -9.29
C LYS A 25 12.58 -2.93 -8.05
N ILE A 26 11.35 -3.40 -8.27
CA ILE A 26 10.49 -3.88 -7.20
C ILE A 26 11.00 -5.26 -6.74
N PRO A 27 11.13 -5.51 -5.43
CA PRO A 27 11.49 -6.83 -4.92
C PRO A 27 10.37 -7.85 -5.20
N LYS A 28 10.69 -9.14 -5.29
CA LYS A 28 9.66 -10.17 -5.55
C LYS A 28 8.75 -10.41 -4.35
N THR A 29 9.29 -10.24 -3.15
CA THR A 29 8.62 -10.52 -1.88
C THR A 29 9.07 -9.52 -0.82
N CYS A 30 8.26 -9.37 0.22
CA CYS A 30 8.57 -8.70 1.47
C CYS A 30 8.26 -9.65 2.64
N ASP A 31 8.95 -9.48 3.78
CA ASP A 31 8.75 -10.29 4.97
C ASP A 31 8.21 -9.45 6.13
N ILE A 32 7.01 -9.79 6.60
CA ILE A 32 6.47 -9.19 7.82
C ILE A 32 6.42 -10.25 8.91
N ASN A 33 7.50 -10.35 9.70
CA ASN A 33 7.60 -11.26 10.85
C ASN A 33 7.37 -12.73 10.48
N GLY A 34 8.06 -13.22 9.45
CA GLY A 34 7.89 -14.55 8.87
C GLY A 34 6.64 -14.69 7.99
N ALA A 35 5.94 -13.60 7.70
CA ALA A 35 4.91 -13.56 6.67
C ALA A 35 5.53 -13.11 5.34
N VAL A 36 5.80 -14.08 4.46
CA VAL A 36 6.20 -13.77 3.09
C VAL A 36 4.98 -13.29 2.30
N LEU A 37 5.06 -12.07 1.82
CA LEU A 37 4.02 -11.38 1.06
C LEU A 37 4.60 -10.79 -0.22
N SER A 38 3.73 -10.41 -1.15
CA SER A 38 4.12 -9.54 -2.25
C SER A 38 4.20 -8.08 -1.78
N PRO A 39 5.05 -7.23 -2.39
CA PRO A 39 5.06 -5.79 -2.12
C PRO A 39 3.71 -5.10 -2.41
N TYR A 40 2.86 -5.70 -3.24
CA TYR A 40 1.52 -5.22 -3.53
C TYR A 40 0.55 -5.46 -2.37
N SER A 41 0.67 -6.57 -1.66
CA SER A 41 -0.04 -6.76 -0.39
C SER A 41 0.43 -5.79 0.68
N LEU A 42 1.73 -5.48 0.70
CA LEU A 42 2.28 -4.47 1.58
C LEU A 42 1.72 -3.07 1.26
N SER A 43 1.57 -2.69 -0.01
CA SER A 43 0.97 -1.41 -0.38
C SER A 43 -0.50 -1.29 0.06
N TYR A 44 -1.26 -2.39 0.01
CA TYR A 44 -2.61 -2.45 0.57
C TYR A 44 -2.65 -2.25 2.09
N LEU A 45 -1.76 -2.93 2.83
CA LEU A 45 -1.64 -2.75 4.27
C LEU A 45 -1.27 -1.31 4.63
N MET A 46 -0.35 -0.70 3.88
CA MET A 46 0.03 0.71 4.06
C MET A 46 -1.15 1.65 3.80
N ALA A 47 -1.93 1.43 2.74
CA ALA A 47 -3.12 2.22 2.44
C ALA A 47 -4.17 2.14 3.58
N LYS A 48 -4.38 0.94 4.17
CA LYS A 48 -5.26 0.78 5.35
C LYS A 48 -4.72 1.52 6.57
N ILE A 49 -3.41 1.48 6.83
CA ILE A 49 -2.78 2.24 7.93
C ILE A 49 -3.00 3.75 7.75
N ILE A 50 -2.83 4.26 6.53
CA ILE A 50 -3.06 5.67 6.22
C ILE A 50 -4.53 6.03 6.42
N GLN A 51 -5.46 5.23 5.90
CA GLN A 51 -6.90 5.46 6.10
C GLN A 51 -7.26 5.50 7.60
N ASP A 52 -6.78 4.56 8.39
CA ASP A 52 -7.00 4.49 9.84
C ASP A 52 -6.46 5.72 10.58
N LYS A 53 -5.24 6.18 10.24
CA LYS A 53 -4.63 7.38 10.83
C LYS A 53 -5.47 8.65 10.63
N PHE A 54 -6.22 8.75 9.53
CA PHE A 54 -6.92 9.97 9.15
C PHE A 54 -8.45 9.89 9.19
N LYS A 55 -9.07 8.70 9.31
CA LYS A 55 -10.54 8.52 9.36
C LYS A 55 -11.09 7.93 10.67
N SER A 56 -10.27 7.67 11.70
CA SER A 56 -10.71 7.26 13.06
C SER A 56 -11.77 6.15 13.09
N SER A 57 -11.56 5.07 12.34
CA SER A 57 -12.40 3.86 12.44
C SER A 57 -11.48 2.65 12.59
N SER A 58 -11.52 2.01 13.76
CA SER A 58 -10.71 0.85 14.11
C SER A 58 -10.87 -0.28 13.10
N TYR A 59 -9.76 -0.80 12.56
CA TYR A 59 -9.77 -1.89 11.58
C TYR A 59 -9.04 -3.15 12.06
N ASN A 60 -9.57 -4.31 11.64
CA ASN A 60 -9.03 -5.64 11.88
C ASN A 60 -8.09 -6.07 10.73
N LEU A 61 -6.78 -6.09 11.01
CA LEU A 61 -5.69 -6.53 10.11
C LEU A 61 -5.74 -8.02 9.71
N ALA A 62 -6.73 -8.80 10.17
CA ALA A 62 -6.79 -10.24 9.94
C ALA A 62 -7.11 -10.63 8.48
N ASN A 63 -7.77 -9.76 7.70
CA ASN A 63 -8.18 -10.10 6.33
C ASN A 63 -7.26 -9.42 5.31
N LEU A 64 -6.07 -10.00 5.09
CA LEU A 64 -5.16 -9.56 4.03
C LEU A 64 -5.46 -10.30 2.72
N ILE A 65 -5.75 -9.55 1.66
CA ILE A 65 -5.88 -10.07 0.29
C ILE A 65 -4.51 -9.99 -0.40
N LYS A 66 -4.10 -11.07 -1.09
CA LYS A 66 -2.82 -11.17 -1.81
C LYS A 66 -2.94 -10.55 -3.21
N TYR A 67 -1.97 -9.73 -3.63
CA TYR A 67 -1.99 -9.08 -4.95
C TYR A 67 -0.67 -9.25 -5.70
N ASP A 68 -0.69 -9.32 -7.03
CA ASP A 68 0.51 -9.33 -7.88
C ASP A 68 0.28 -8.44 -9.12
N ASN A 69 1.22 -7.59 -9.48
CA ASN A 69 1.16 -6.72 -10.66
C ASN A 69 2.51 -6.71 -11.40
N ASP A 70 2.50 -6.63 -12.72
CA ASP A 70 3.72 -6.76 -13.54
C ASP A 70 4.22 -5.44 -14.18
N LYS A 71 3.50 -4.31 -14.02
CA LYS A 71 3.83 -3.03 -14.71
C LYS A 71 3.50 -1.78 -13.87
N PHE A 72 4.39 -0.78 -13.86
CA PHE A 72 4.15 0.55 -13.27
C PHE A 72 4.87 1.68 -14.04
N ILE A 73 4.30 2.89 -14.00
CA ILE A 73 4.90 4.17 -14.43
C ILE A 73 4.82 5.09 -13.20
N ASP A 74 5.92 5.77 -12.87
CA ASP A 74 5.98 6.72 -11.75
C ASP A 74 6.07 8.16 -12.29
N THR A 75 4.99 8.93 -12.12
CA THR A 75 4.97 10.37 -12.43
C THR A 75 4.16 11.07 -11.33
N ILE A 76 4.84 11.53 -10.27
CA ILE A 76 4.29 12.54 -9.36
C ILE A 76 4.94 13.87 -9.74
N SER A 77 4.23 14.72 -10.46
CA SER A 77 4.78 15.97 -11.01
C SER A 77 4.57 17.19 -10.12
N GLU A 78 3.80 17.08 -9.03
CA GLU A 78 3.38 18.22 -8.20
C GLU A 78 3.16 17.82 -6.74
N ASP A 79 3.09 18.82 -5.85
CA ASP A 79 2.71 18.64 -4.45
C ASP A 79 1.28 18.11 -4.35
N VAL A 80 1.10 16.94 -3.71
CA VAL A 80 -0.22 16.36 -3.47
C VAL A 80 -0.77 16.88 -2.15
N LEU A 81 -1.90 17.61 -2.20
CA LEU A 81 -2.59 18.06 -0.99
C LEU A 81 -3.07 16.87 -0.15
N LYS A 82 -3.12 17.06 1.17
CA LYS A 82 -3.55 16.00 2.11
C LYS A 82 -4.90 15.39 1.74
N ASP A 83 -5.88 16.20 1.39
CA ASP A 83 -7.23 15.72 1.08
C ASP A 83 -7.26 14.92 -0.22
N ASP A 84 -6.49 15.33 -1.23
CA ASP A 84 -6.34 14.61 -2.49
C ASP A 84 -5.61 13.29 -2.30
N TYR A 85 -4.61 13.26 -1.40
CA TYR A 85 -3.96 12.03 -0.99
C TYR A 85 -4.95 11.07 -0.30
N LEU A 86 -5.87 11.56 0.54
CA LEU A 86 -6.89 10.72 1.17
C LEU A 86 -7.97 10.21 0.20
N VAL A 87 -8.31 11.02 -0.82
CA VAL A 87 -9.16 10.58 -1.94
C VAL A 87 -8.46 9.45 -2.70
N MET A 88 -7.18 9.62 -3.03
CA MET A 88 -6.36 8.61 -3.69
C MET A 88 -6.32 7.29 -2.89
N ILE A 89 -6.08 7.35 -1.58
CA ILE A 89 -6.11 6.16 -0.70
C ILE A 89 -7.48 5.49 -0.71
N SER A 90 -8.57 6.25 -0.66
CA SER A 90 -9.92 5.70 -0.70
C SER A 90 -10.22 5.02 -2.03
N ASN A 91 -9.81 5.64 -3.15
CA ASN A 91 -9.94 5.07 -4.50
C ASN A 91 -9.10 3.79 -4.66
N PHE A 92 -7.86 3.78 -4.16
CA PHE A 92 -6.99 2.60 -4.15
C PHE A 92 -7.66 1.43 -3.42
N LEU A 93 -8.16 1.66 -2.21
CA LEU A 93 -8.76 0.60 -1.38
C LEU A 93 -10.04 0.06 -2.02
N ASN A 94 -10.91 0.94 -2.53
CA ASN A 94 -12.12 0.54 -3.23
C ASN A 94 -11.80 -0.30 -4.48
N PHE A 95 -10.78 0.10 -5.27
CA PHE A 95 -10.34 -0.70 -6.41
C PHE A 95 -9.87 -2.09 -5.98
N CYS A 96 -9.04 -2.16 -4.93
CA CYS A 96 -8.49 -3.42 -4.41
C CYS A 96 -9.58 -4.38 -3.92
N GLU A 97 -10.62 -3.85 -3.28
CA GLU A 97 -11.76 -4.60 -2.77
C GLU A 97 -12.66 -5.12 -3.91
N LEU A 98 -12.92 -4.29 -4.93
CA LEU A 98 -13.76 -4.66 -6.08
C LEU A 98 -13.08 -5.59 -7.07
N ASN A 99 -11.76 -5.44 -7.30
CA ASN A 99 -11.05 -6.12 -8.38
C ASN A 99 -10.14 -7.24 -7.91
N HIS A 100 -10.00 -7.44 -6.59
CA HIS A 100 -9.07 -8.39 -6.00
C HIS A 100 -7.64 -8.30 -6.55
N ARG A 101 -7.20 -7.08 -6.93
CA ARG A 101 -5.83 -6.73 -7.34
C ARG A 101 -5.54 -5.27 -7.02
N VAL A 102 -4.27 -4.90 -6.84
CA VAL A 102 -3.91 -3.48 -6.75
C VAL A 102 -4.00 -2.82 -8.13
N PRO A 103 -4.35 -1.53 -8.22
CA PRO A 103 -4.43 -0.83 -9.51
C PRO A 103 -3.05 -0.67 -10.17
N ASN A 104 -3.03 -0.60 -11.50
CA ASN A 104 -1.80 -0.30 -12.27
C ASN A 104 -1.47 1.20 -12.26
N TYR A 105 -2.48 2.05 -12.03
CA TYR A 105 -2.37 3.50 -11.92
C TYR A 105 -3.53 4.04 -11.07
N ILE A 106 -3.37 5.18 -10.41
CA ILE A 106 -4.44 5.87 -9.67
C ILE A 106 -4.34 7.36 -9.93
N THR A 107 -5.50 8.01 -10.02
CA THR A 107 -5.62 9.46 -10.11
C THR A 107 -6.00 10.06 -8.76
N THR A 108 -5.48 11.27 -8.51
CA THR A 108 -5.81 12.09 -7.32
C THR A 108 -7.08 12.93 -7.51
N GLN A 109 -7.66 12.94 -8.72
CA GLN A 109 -8.81 13.79 -9.03
C GLN A 109 -10.09 13.32 -8.32
N LYS A 110 -10.76 14.25 -7.63
CA LYS A 110 -12.16 14.10 -7.26
C LYS A 110 -12.98 14.11 -8.56
N LYS A 111 -13.78 13.06 -8.79
CA LYS A 111 -14.86 13.14 -9.78
C LYS A 111 -15.90 14.15 -9.33
#